data_AF-A0AAU1HAU5-F1
#
_entry.id   AF-A0AAU1HAU5-F1
#
_cell.length_a   1.000
_cell.length_b   1.000
_cell.length_c   1.000
_cell.angle_alpha   90.00
_cell.angle_beta   90.00
_cell.angle_gamma   90.00
#
_symmetry.space_group_name_H-M   'P 1'
#
loop_
_entity.id
_entity.type
_entity.pdbx_description
1 polymer ?
#
loop_
_entity_poly.entity_id
_entity_poly.type
_entity_poly.pdbx_seq_one_letter_code
_entity_poly.pdbx_strand_id
1 'polypeptide(L)'
;MFFRTGLRTAIPGVILGACLAGCSAATTTDGPGGDVPYTHPSAAAQAAADQASPKAVPTEAAQAAGTGPAGPELVRDAFAGLQATYQDGCAPGDGNCAYFLGRVHEELAGLDRSMKADKQGPAHFGEPVAWIGTLRRALHGDLSTDNLEEHRGLLPGTRDRINTWMQGHPEDYR
;
A
#
# COMPACT_ATOMS: atom_id res chain seq x y z
N MET A 1 -43.53 -30.66 -27.30
CA MET A 1 -43.32 -31.98 -26.66
C MET A 1 -42.85 -31.73 -25.25
N PHE A 2 -43.67 -32.10 -24.26
CA PHE A 2 -43.46 -31.93 -22.82
C PHE A 2 -42.47 -32.95 -22.27
N PHE A 3 -41.62 -32.59 -21.30
CA PHE A 3 -41.33 -33.31 -20.04
C PHE A 3 -40.55 -32.34 -19.12
N ARG A 4 -41.18 -31.74 -18.09
CA ARG A 4 -41.39 -32.20 -16.70
C ARG A 4 -40.21 -31.90 -15.74
N THR A 5 -40.42 -30.83 -14.97
CA THR A 5 -40.23 -30.60 -13.52
C THR A 5 -39.66 -31.71 -12.62
N GLY A 6 -38.86 -31.27 -11.63
CA GLY A 6 -38.61 -31.93 -10.32
C GLY A 6 -37.12 -31.96 -9.97
N LEU A 7 -36.62 -31.72 -8.75
CA LEU A 7 -37.22 -31.58 -7.43
C LEU A 7 -36.15 -30.97 -6.48
N ARG A 8 -36.62 -30.24 -5.45
CA ARG A 8 -35.85 -29.66 -4.33
C ARG A 8 -35.35 -30.73 -3.35
N THR A 9 -34.18 -30.53 -2.75
CA THR A 9 -33.72 -31.04 -1.42
C THR A 9 -32.31 -30.51 -1.16
N ALA A 10 -31.81 -30.11 0.02
CA ALA A 10 -32.32 -29.74 1.33
C ALA A 10 -31.13 -29.08 2.07
N ILE A 11 -31.40 -28.08 2.93
CA ILE A 11 -30.42 -27.50 3.87
C ILE A 11 -30.57 -28.20 5.23
N PRO A 12 -29.45 -28.59 5.86
CA PRO A 12 -29.21 -28.29 7.28
C PRO A 12 -27.78 -27.73 7.47
N GLY A 13 -27.42 -26.80 8.35
CA GLY A 13 -27.98 -26.45 9.66
C GLY A 13 -26.84 -26.46 10.70
N VAL A 14 -26.28 -25.27 10.98
CA VAL A 14 -25.64 -24.77 12.24
C VAL A 14 -24.59 -25.63 12.96
N ILE A 15 -23.37 -25.10 13.17
CA ILE A 15 -22.71 -25.05 14.49
C ILE A 15 -21.94 -23.73 14.66
N LEU A 16 -22.29 -23.03 15.75
CA LEU A 16 -21.66 -21.87 16.37
C LEU A 16 -20.35 -22.31 17.05
N GLY A 17 -19.24 -21.58 16.84
CA GLY A 17 -17.97 -21.81 17.53
C GLY A 17 -17.22 -20.51 17.77
N ALA A 18 -17.61 -19.78 18.81
CA ALA A 18 -16.87 -18.63 19.30
C ALA A 18 -15.69 -19.12 20.17
N CYS A 19 -14.46 -18.90 19.71
CA CYS A 19 -13.27 -19.00 20.55
C CYS A 19 -12.73 -17.59 20.81
N LEU A 20 -13.15 -17.01 21.94
CA LEU A 20 -12.49 -15.87 22.56
C LEU A 20 -11.42 -16.39 23.51
N ALA A 21 -10.17 -16.28 23.09
CA ALA A 21 -8.96 -16.25 23.93
C ALA A 21 -7.89 -15.63 23.03
N GLY A 22 -7.43 -14.39 23.21
CA GLY A 22 -6.86 -13.87 24.44
C GLY A 22 -5.33 -13.95 24.34
N CYS A 23 -4.71 -13.27 23.37
CA CYS A 23 -3.26 -13.03 23.38
C CYS A 23 -3.02 -11.71 24.12
N SER A 24 -2.79 -11.85 25.42
CA SER A 24 -2.36 -10.79 26.31
C SER A 24 -1.08 -10.11 25.81
N ALA A 25 -1.04 -8.80 26.03
CA ALA A 25 0.11 -7.95 25.87
C ALA A 25 1.37 -8.57 26.49
N ALA A 26 2.48 -8.54 25.74
CA ALA A 26 3.81 -8.69 26.31
C ALA A 26 4.11 -7.43 27.12
N THR A 27 3.78 -7.46 28.41
CA THR A 27 4.39 -6.59 29.42
C THR A 27 5.87 -6.93 29.48
N THR A 28 6.70 -5.95 29.16
CA THR A 28 8.15 -5.98 29.36
C THR A 28 8.43 -6.27 30.83
N THR A 29 8.96 -7.45 31.12
CA THR A 29 9.53 -7.77 32.44
C THR A 29 10.93 -7.17 32.51
N ASP A 30 11.10 -6.28 33.48
CA ASP A 30 12.37 -5.86 34.04
C ASP A 30 13.39 -7.01 34.12
N GLY A 31 14.54 -6.79 33.47
CA GLY A 31 15.78 -7.54 33.64
C GLY A 31 16.90 -6.55 33.97
N PRO A 32 17.91 -6.94 34.76
CA PRO A 32 18.55 -6.09 35.75
C PRO A 32 19.43 -5.00 35.13
N GLY A 33 18.99 -3.75 35.27
CA GLY A 33 19.80 -2.57 34.97
C GLY A 33 20.84 -2.34 36.06
N GLY A 34 22.05 -2.88 35.85
CA GLY A 34 23.25 -2.44 36.53
C GLY A 34 23.73 -1.10 35.96
N ASP A 35 23.86 -0.13 36.85
CA ASP A 35 24.76 1.03 36.80
C ASP A 35 24.68 1.98 35.59
N VAL A 36 23.83 3.01 35.72
CA VAL A 36 24.14 4.36 35.20
C VAL A 36 23.80 5.44 36.25
N PRO A 37 24.65 6.44 36.51
CA PRO A 37 24.49 7.35 37.63
C PRO A 37 23.29 8.29 37.48
N TYR A 38 22.51 8.40 38.56
CA TYR A 38 21.48 9.40 38.79
C TYR A 38 22.10 10.80 38.88
N THR A 39 21.85 11.66 37.89
CA THR A 39 22.18 13.09 37.99
C THR A 39 20.99 13.86 38.57
N HIS A 40 21.22 14.45 39.75
CA HIS A 40 20.30 15.25 40.55
C HIS A 40 19.73 16.46 39.77
N PRO A 41 18.46 16.89 40.01
CA PRO A 41 17.95 18.13 39.46
C PRO A 41 18.53 19.32 40.25
N SER A 42 19.20 20.25 39.56
CA SER A 42 19.64 21.52 40.14
C SER A 42 18.68 22.63 39.74
N ALA A 43 18.05 23.24 40.74
CA ALA A 43 17.24 24.43 40.60
C ALA A 43 18.16 25.66 40.53
N ALA A 44 17.99 26.48 39.49
CA ALA A 44 18.42 27.88 39.52
C ALA A 44 17.41 28.73 38.73
N ALA A 45 16.85 29.71 39.42
CA ALA A 45 15.86 30.65 38.94
C ALA A 45 16.49 31.77 38.07
N GLN A 46 15.72 32.16 37.05
CA GLN A 46 15.57 33.49 36.41
C GLN A 46 16.82 34.34 36.09
N ALA A 47 17.06 34.55 34.80
CA ALA A 47 17.34 35.88 34.22
C ALA A 47 17.00 35.88 32.71
N ALA A 48 16.42 36.98 32.25
CA ALA A 48 15.90 37.22 30.91
C ALA A 48 16.99 37.43 29.82
N ALA A 49 16.70 37.03 28.59
CA ALA A 49 16.77 37.86 27.37
C ALA A 49 16.56 37.01 26.10
N ASP A 50 15.85 37.58 25.13
CA ASP A 50 15.67 37.19 23.73
C ASP A 50 16.80 36.35 23.13
N GLN A 51 16.46 35.27 22.40
CA GLN A 51 16.88 35.03 21.00
C GLN A 51 16.04 33.89 20.37
N ALA A 52 15.67 34.10 19.11
CA ALA A 52 14.82 33.24 18.30
C ALA A 52 15.31 31.78 18.21
N SER A 53 14.43 30.82 18.50
CA SER A 53 14.64 29.41 18.15
C SER A 53 14.40 29.19 16.65
N PRO A 54 15.36 28.66 15.88
CA PRO A 54 15.03 28.08 14.59
C PRO A 54 14.23 26.80 14.83
N LYS A 55 13.00 26.76 14.32
CA LYS A 55 12.20 25.54 14.24
C LYS A 55 13.02 24.46 13.52
N ALA A 56 13.21 23.32 14.18
CA ALA A 56 13.69 22.11 13.54
C ALA A 56 12.76 21.77 12.38
N VAL A 57 13.29 21.85 11.16
CA VAL A 57 12.66 21.32 9.96
C VAL A 57 12.71 19.80 10.09
N PRO A 58 11.61 19.05 9.88
CA PRO A 58 11.69 17.61 9.74
C PRO A 58 12.56 17.32 8.53
N THR A 59 13.72 16.70 8.77
CA THR A 59 14.58 16.15 7.72
C THR A 59 13.75 15.14 6.94
N GLU A 60 13.38 15.53 5.73
CA GLU A 60 12.88 14.66 4.68
C GLU A 60 13.84 13.46 4.58
N ALA A 61 13.35 12.28 4.96
CA ALA A 61 14.12 11.06 4.91
C ALA A 61 14.45 10.76 3.44
N ALA A 62 15.66 11.16 3.05
CA ALA A 62 16.51 10.61 2.01
C ALA A 62 15.78 9.91 0.85
N GLN A 63 15.44 10.68 -0.19
CA GLN A 63 15.57 10.18 -1.55
C GLN A 63 17.06 10.04 -1.86
N ALA A 64 17.68 8.98 -1.33
CA ALA A 64 18.92 8.48 -1.89
C ALA A 64 18.58 7.77 -3.20
N ALA A 65 18.25 8.56 -4.23
CA ALA A 65 18.35 8.08 -5.60
C ALA A 65 19.82 7.75 -5.84
N GLY A 66 20.16 6.46 -5.72
CA GLY A 66 21.48 5.98 -6.13
C GLY A 66 21.73 6.44 -7.55
N THR A 67 22.92 7.00 -7.80
CA THR A 67 23.34 7.54 -9.10
C THR A 67 23.64 6.45 -10.15
N GLY A 68 23.16 5.23 -9.93
CA GLY A 68 23.17 4.13 -10.89
C GLY A 68 21.81 3.96 -11.56
N PRO A 69 21.74 3.29 -12.73
CA PRO A 69 20.47 2.93 -13.33
C PRO A 69 19.63 2.13 -12.32
N ALA A 70 18.33 2.42 -12.24
CA ALA A 70 17.43 1.72 -11.33
C ALA A 70 17.52 0.21 -11.60
N GLY A 71 17.79 -0.56 -10.55
CA GLY A 71 17.79 -2.00 -10.63
C GLY A 71 16.42 -2.61 -10.29
N PRO A 72 16.29 -3.94 -10.44
CA PRO A 72 15.04 -4.66 -10.24
C PRO A 72 14.45 -4.47 -8.84
N GLU A 73 15.29 -4.22 -7.82
CA GLU A 73 14.88 -3.84 -6.47
C GLU A 73 13.86 -2.69 -6.41
N LEU A 74 13.96 -1.64 -7.25
CA LEU A 74 12.97 -0.56 -7.23
C LEU A 74 11.61 -0.98 -7.81
N VAL A 75 11.62 -1.91 -8.77
CA VAL A 75 10.39 -2.51 -9.30
C VAL A 75 9.78 -3.43 -8.25
N ARG A 76 10.59 -4.24 -7.58
CA ARG A 76 10.17 -5.11 -6.48
C ARG A 76 9.49 -4.34 -5.36
N ASP A 77 10.11 -3.25 -4.92
CA ASP A 77 9.62 -2.46 -3.79
C ASP A 77 8.33 -1.72 -4.17
N ALA A 78 8.24 -1.16 -5.38
CA ALA A 78 7.01 -0.58 -5.90
C ALA A 78 5.90 -1.64 -6.08
N PHE A 79 6.25 -2.84 -6.51
CA PHE A 79 5.29 -3.94 -6.61
C PHE A 79 4.78 -4.37 -5.23
N ALA A 80 5.63 -4.37 -4.21
CA ALA A 80 5.21 -4.63 -2.83
C ALA A 80 4.19 -3.58 -2.32
N GLY A 81 4.37 -2.31 -2.70
CA GLY A 81 3.38 -1.27 -2.46
C GLY A 81 2.02 -1.57 -3.11
N LEU A 82 2.03 -1.98 -4.39
CA LEU A 82 0.81 -2.41 -5.08
C LEU A 82 0.16 -3.64 -4.40
N GLN A 83 0.97 -4.61 -3.96
CA GLN A 83 0.50 -5.80 -3.23
C GLN A 83 -0.21 -5.46 -1.93
N ALA A 84 0.20 -4.39 -1.25
CA ALA A 84 -0.47 -3.94 -0.02
C ALA A 84 -1.94 -3.56 -0.25
N THR A 85 -2.36 -3.34 -1.49
CA THR A 85 -3.75 -3.04 -1.85
C THR A 85 -4.53 -4.25 -2.39
N TYR A 86 -3.90 -5.41 -2.65
CA TYR A 86 -4.46 -6.47 -3.51
C TYR A 86 -5.74 -7.14 -2.96
N GLN A 87 -5.87 -7.23 -1.63
CA GLN A 87 -7.06 -7.80 -0.98
C GLN A 87 -8.12 -6.76 -0.59
N ASP A 88 -7.83 -5.49 -0.84
CA ASP A 88 -8.72 -4.39 -0.52
C ASP A 88 -9.63 -4.08 -1.72
N GLY A 89 -10.76 -3.45 -1.40
CA GLY A 89 -11.77 -3.01 -2.34
C GLY A 89 -12.69 -1.98 -1.70
N CYS A 90 -13.62 -1.46 -2.50
CA CYS A 90 -14.73 -0.64 -1.99
C CYS A 90 -16.01 -0.91 -2.78
N ALA A 91 -17.16 -0.78 -2.11
CA ALA A 91 -18.47 -0.76 -2.74
C ALA A 91 -18.86 0.68 -3.15
N PRO A 92 -19.75 0.84 -4.15
CA PRO A 92 -20.28 2.16 -4.51
C PRO A 92 -20.88 2.88 -3.30
N GLY A 93 -20.50 4.14 -3.10
CA GLY A 93 -21.00 4.98 -2.01
C GLY A 93 -20.37 4.73 -0.65
N ASP A 94 -19.39 3.83 -0.53
CA ASP A 94 -18.62 3.65 0.70
C ASP A 94 -17.76 4.88 0.98
N GLY A 95 -17.81 5.39 2.21
CA GLY A 95 -17.08 6.61 2.61
C GLY A 95 -15.55 6.54 2.49
N ASN A 96 -14.97 5.34 2.30
CA ASN A 96 -13.54 5.13 2.09
C ASN A 96 -13.17 4.77 0.64
N CYS A 97 -14.14 4.77 -0.29
CA CYS A 97 -13.92 4.30 -1.65
C CYS A 97 -12.95 5.20 -2.42
N ALA A 98 -13.13 6.51 -2.31
CA ALA A 98 -12.23 7.50 -2.91
C ALA A 98 -10.77 7.31 -2.45
N TYR A 99 -10.57 7.06 -1.15
CA TYR A 99 -9.23 6.82 -0.59
C TYR A 99 -8.62 5.53 -1.14
N PHE A 100 -9.36 4.43 -1.15
CA PHE A 100 -8.87 3.16 -1.70
C PHE A 100 -8.50 3.30 -3.19
N LEU A 101 -9.37 3.92 -3.99
CA LEU A 101 -9.14 4.10 -5.42
C LEU A 101 -7.94 5.01 -5.71
N GLY A 102 -7.80 6.11 -4.95
CA GLY A 102 -6.63 6.97 -4.99
C GLY A 102 -5.35 6.22 -4.63
N ARG A 103 -5.39 5.39 -3.60
CA ARG A 103 -4.25 4.57 -3.18
C ARG A 103 -3.82 3.57 -4.26
N VAL A 104 -4.77 2.86 -4.87
CA VAL A 104 -4.47 1.94 -5.98
C VAL A 104 -3.85 2.70 -7.16
N HIS A 105 -4.37 3.89 -7.50
CA HIS A 105 -3.80 4.72 -8.55
C HIS A 105 -2.35 5.13 -8.24
N GLU A 106 -2.05 5.56 -7.01
CA GLU A 106 -0.70 5.95 -6.59
C GLU A 106 0.31 4.81 -6.72
N GLU A 107 -0.06 3.61 -6.26
CA GLU A 107 0.79 2.43 -6.35
C GLU A 107 1.05 2.01 -7.79
N LEU A 108 0.01 2.03 -8.64
CA LEU A 108 0.16 1.79 -10.08
C LEU A 108 1.07 2.82 -10.74
N ALA A 109 0.94 4.09 -10.39
CA ALA A 109 1.80 5.15 -10.92
C ALA A 109 3.25 5.01 -10.42
N GLY A 110 3.45 4.57 -9.18
CA GLY A 110 4.77 4.25 -8.62
C GLY A 110 5.44 3.12 -9.37
N LEU A 111 4.70 2.03 -9.58
CA LEU A 111 5.18 0.86 -10.31
C LEU A 111 5.54 1.18 -11.77
N ASP A 112 4.70 1.96 -12.48
CA ASP A 112 4.99 2.42 -13.85
C ASP A 112 6.30 3.22 -13.93
N ARG A 113 6.56 4.10 -12.95
CA ARG A 113 7.82 4.85 -12.88
C ARG A 113 9.01 3.94 -12.67
N SER A 114 8.93 2.99 -11.73
CA SER A 114 10.02 2.04 -11.48
C SER A 114 10.30 1.17 -12.70
N MET A 115 9.28 0.61 -13.34
CA MET A 115 9.41 -0.24 -14.54
C MET A 115 10.05 0.52 -15.72
N LYS A 116 9.71 1.79 -15.91
CA LYS A 116 10.29 2.62 -16.97
C LYS A 116 11.74 3.03 -16.68
N ALA A 117 12.08 3.18 -15.41
CA ALA A 117 13.41 3.57 -14.97
C ALA A 117 14.40 2.39 -14.90
N ASP A 118 13.89 1.16 -14.83
CA ASP A 118 14.72 -0.05 -14.78
C ASP A 118 15.76 -0.09 -15.91
N LYS A 119 16.94 -0.62 -15.61
CA LYS A 119 18.06 -0.74 -16.57
C LYS A 119 17.72 -1.53 -17.84
N GLN A 120 16.75 -2.44 -17.80
CA GLN A 120 16.27 -3.20 -18.96
C GLN A 120 15.28 -2.40 -19.81
N GLY A 121 14.79 -1.28 -19.27
CA GLY A 121 13.92 -0.32 -19.93
C GLY A 121 12.45 -0.76 -20.00
N PRO A 122 11.58 0.14 -20.48
CA PRO A 122 10.13 -0.08 -20.47
C PRO A 122 9.64 -1.22 -21.37
N ALA A 123 10.45 -1.67 -22.33
CA ALA A 123 10.10 -2.79 -23.20
C ALA A 123 10.10 -4.13 -22.44
N HIS A 124 10.93 -4.26 -21.40
CA HIS A 124 10.96 -5.44 -20.54
C HIS A 124 9.62 -5.63 -19.81
N PHE A 125 9.04 -4.53 -19.29
CA PHE A 125 7.73 -4.51 -18.63
C PHE A 125 6.60 -4.05 -19.58
N GLY A 126 6.69 -4.39 -20.86
CA GLY A 126 5.83 -3.80 -21.91
C GLY A 126 4.33 -3.96 -21.65
N GLU A 127 3.89 -5.11 -21.15
CA GLU A 127 2.49 -5.38 -20.82
C GLU A 127 1.97 -4.56 -19.63
N PRO A 128 2.58 -4.65 -18.42
CA PRO A 128 2.19 -3.80 -17.29
C PRO A 128 2.15 -2.31 -17.62
N VAL A 129 3.21 -1.80 -18.27
CA VAL A 129 3.30 -0.38 -18.66
C VAL A 129 2.17 0.03 -19.61
N ALA A 130 1.79 -0.83 -20.55
CA ALA A 130 0.69 -0.57 -21.47
C ALA A 130 -0.68 -0.53 -20.77
N TRP A 131 -0.91 -1.41 -19.78
CA TRP A 131 -2.15 -1.42 -19.01
C TRP A 131 -2.29 -0.19 -18.13
N ILE A 132 -1.22 0.22 -17.43
CA ILE A 132 -1.21 1.46 -16.63
C ILE A 132 -1.39 2.68 -17.55
N GLY A 133 -0.77 2.67 -18.73
CA GLY A 133 -0.99 3.71 -19.75
C GLY A 133 -2.44 3.80 -20.23
N THR A 134 -3.15 2.66 -20.32
CA THR A 134 -4.58 2.63 -20.67
C THR A 134 -5.45 3.17 -19.56
N LEU A 135 -5.19 2.77 -18.31
CA LEU A 135 -5.86 3.32 -17.12
C LEU A 135 -5.69 4.85 -17.06
N ARG A 136 -4.46 5.36 -17.19
CA ARG A 136 -4.19 6.81 -17.14
C ARG A 136 -4.90 7.58 -18.25
N ARG A 137 -5.05 7.00 -19.44
CA ARG A 137 -5.84 7.61 -20.52
C ARG A 137 -7.32 7.66 -20.20
N ALA A 138 -7.89 6.58 -19.63
CA ALA A 138 -9.28 6.54 -19.22
C ALA A 138 -9.58 7.58 -18.11
N LEU A 139 -8.66 7.74 -17.16
CA LEU A 139 -8.79 8.75 -16.10
C LEU A 139 -8.62 10.19 -16.60
N HIS A 140 -8.09 10.42 -17.80
CA HIS A 140 -7.79 11.75 -18.36
C HIS A 140 -6.93 12.65 -17.44
N GLY A 141 -6.22 12.08 -16.47
CA GLY A 141 -5.47 12.83 -15.46
C GLY A 141 -6.34 13.44 -14.35
N ASP A 142 -7.65 13.20 -14.35
CA ASP A 142 -8.56 13.61 -13.29
C ASP A 142 -8.56 12.55 -12.17
N LEU A 143 -8.18 12.96 -10.96
CA LEU A 143 -8.17 12.13 -9.76
C LEU A 143 -9.22 12.58 -8.75
N SER A 144 -10.23 13.34 -9.19
CA SER A 144 -11.40 13.66 -8.39
C SER A 144 -12.12 12.39 -7.96
N THR A 145 -12.79 12.45 -6.79
CA THR A 145 -13.58 11.34 -6.28
C THR A 145 -14.57 10.82 -7.31
N ASP A 146 -15.31 11.73 -7.96
CA ASP A 146 -16.33 11.37 -8.94
C ASP A 146 -15.75 10.57 -10.11
N ASN A 147 -14.62 11.02 -10.68
CA ASN A 147 -13.97 10.32 -11.80
C ASN A 147 -13.36 8.98 -11.39
N LEU A 148 -12.75 8.90 -10.19
CA LEU A 148 -12.22 7.64 -9.66
C LEU A 148 -13.34 6.63 -9.43
N GLU A 149 -14.47 7.06 -8.87
CA GLU A 149 -15.65 6.21 -8.65
C GLU A 149 -16.32 5.78 -9.96
N GLU A 150 -16.40 6.65 -10.95
CA GLU A 150 -16.85 6.31 -12.31
C GLU A 150 -15.99 5.17 -12.90
N HIS A 151 -14.68 5.20 -12.64
CA HIS A 151 -13.71 4.21 -13.09
C HIS A 151 -13.39 3.13 -12.03
N ARG A 152 -14.24 2.95 -11.01
CA ARG A 152 -13.95 2.07 -9.84
C ARG A 152 -13.54 0.66 -10.22
N GLY A 153 -14.07 0.09 -11.30
CA GLY A 153 -13.70 -1.26 -11.74
C GLY A 153 -12.34 -1.32 -12.44
N LEU A 154 -11.94 -0.25 -13.13
CA LEU A 154 -10.74 -0.23 -13.96
C LEU A 154 -9.45 -0.20 -13.12
N LEU A 155 -9.46 0.51 -12.00
CA LEU A 155 -8.32 0.62 -11.08
C LEU A 155 -7.90 -0.73 -10.46
N PRO A 156 -8.74 -1.40 -9.65
CA PRO A 156 -8.44 -2.72 -9.11
C PRO A 156 -8.32 -3.76 -10.21
N GLY A 157 -9.08 -3.67 -11.31
CA GLY A 157 -8.90 -4.57 -12.45
C GLY A 157 -7.51 -4.47 -13.09
N THR A 158 -6.94 -3.26 -13.18
CA THR A 158 -5.56 -3.05 -13.67
C THR A 158 -4.54 -3.57 -12.66
N ARG A 159 -4.72 -3.27 -11.37
CA ARG A 159 -3.91 -3.83 -10.26
C ARG A 159 -3.84 -5.35 -10.33
N ASP A 160 -4.99 -6.00 -10.46
CA ASP A 160 -5.10 -7.45 -10.39
C ASP A 160 -4.43 -8.10 -11.59
N ARG A 161 -4.66 -7.53 -12.78
CA ARG A 161 -4.00 -7.98 -14.01
C ARG A 161 -2.47 -7.88 -13.91
N ILE A 162 -1.96 -6.78 -13.37
CA ILE A 162 -0.52 -6.59 -13.16
C ILE A 162 0.00 -7.55 -12.10
N ASN A 163 -0.72 -7.75 -11.00
CA ASN A 163 -0.35 -8.74 -10.00
C ASN A 163 -0.18 -10.12 -10.62
N THR A 164 -1.16 -10.59 -11.40
CA THR A 164 -1.05 -11.88 -12.07
C THR A 164 0.17 -11.96 -12.98
N TRP A 165 0.44 -10.91 -13.76
CA TRP A 165 1.62 -10.86 -14.64
C TRP A 165 2.92 -10.91 -13.83
N MET A 166 3.09 -10.05 -12.83
CA MET A 166 4.29 -10.00 -12.00
C MET A 166 4.54 -11.34 -11.29
N GLN A 167 3.51 -11.97 -10.74
CA GLN A 167 3.65 -13.28 -10.10
C GLN A 167 4.05 -14.39 -11.10
N GLY A 168 3.75 -14.22 -12.39
CA GLY A 168 4.19 -15.10 -13.48
C GLY A 168 5.59 -14.81 -14.01
N HIS A 169 6.16 -13.65 -13.68
CA HIS A 169 7.48 -13.16 -14.13
C HIS A 169 8.37 -12.72 -12.97
N PRO A 170 8.58 -13.55 -11.93
CA PRO A 170 9.37 -13.17 -10.77
C PRO A 170 10.83 -12.79 -11.08
N GLU A 171 11.41 -13.38 -12.12
CA GLU A 171 12.77 -13.12 -12.60
C GLU A 171 12.99 -11.69 -13.11
N ASP A 172 11.91 -11.02 -13.54
CA ASP A 172 11.99 -9.68 -14.12
C ASP A 172 12.23 -8.59 -13.05
N TYR A 173 12.03 -8.91 -11.77
CA TYR A 173 12.12 -7.95 -10.67
C TYR A 173 12.71 -8.51 -9.37
N ARG A 174 13.37 -9.67 -9.37
CA ARG A 174 14.01 -10.25 -8.18
C ARG A 174 15.52 -10.09 -8.13
#